data_AF-A0A7C4N919-F1
#
_entry.id   AF-A0A7C4N919-F1
#
_cell.length_a   1.000
_cell.length_b   1.000
_cell.length_c   1.000
_cell.angle_alpha   90.00
_cell.angle_beta   90.00
_cell.angle_gamma   90.00
#
_symmetry.space_group_name_H-M   'P 1'
#
loop_
_entity.id
_entity.type
_entity.pdbx_description
1 polymer ?
#
loop_
_entity_poly.entity_id
_entity_poly.type
_entity_poly.pdbx_seq_one_letter_code
_entity_poly.pdbx_strand_id
1 'polypeptide(L)'
;MYTDALQGSIMFFGMLILLVTSYVKVGGISSAHRALTEMSDLVPPSLAAIGHRGWTATPAFGFGDIRYNLWWILFSTVVLGVGIGVLAQPMLAVRFMTVKSRKQLNRAVGIGGLFIFMMTGTAFIVG
;
A
#
# COMPACT_ATOMS: atom_id res chain seq x y z
N MET A 1 -6.97 -24.57 -4.96
CA MET A 1 -5.90 -24.46 -3.94
C MET A 1 -4.51 -24.48 -4.55
N TYR A 2 -4.08 -25.52 -5.30
CA TYR A 2 -2.76 -25.51 -5.95
C TYR A 2 -2.63 -24.44 -7.03
N THR A 3 -3.68 -24.21 -7.82
CA THR A 3 -3.77 -23.13 -8.81
C THR A 3 -3.71 -21.75 -8.15
N ASP A 4 -4.42 -21.56 -7.04
CA ASP A 4 -4.42 -20.31 -6.27
C ASP A 4 -3.04 -20.02 -5.68
N ALA A 5 -2.36 -21.06 -5.16
CA ALA A 5 -1.00 -20.95 -4.64
C ALA A 5 -0.01 -20.58 -5.75
N LEU A 6 -0.11 -21.23 -6.91
CA LEU A 6 0.72 -20.92 -8.08
C LEU A 6 0.49 -19.48 -8.56
N GLN A 7 -0.77 -19.07 -8.69
CA GLN A 7 -1.14 -17.70 -9.09
C GLN A 7 -0.57 -16.68 -8.10
N GLY A 8 -0.75 -16.91 -6.79
CA GLY A 8 -0.18 -16.06 -5.75
C GLY A 8 1.34 -15.96 -5.85
N SER A 9 2.04 -17.08 -6.03
CA SER A 9 3.50 -17.07 -6.20
C SER A 9 3.95 -16.28 -7.44
N ILE A 10 3.29 -16.46 -8.58
CA ILE A 10 3.59 -15.71 -9.81
C ILE A 10 3.38 -14.21 -9.57
N MET A 11 2.27 -13.82 -8.94
CA MET A 11 1.99 -12.43 -8.59
C MET A 11 3.08 -11.84 -7.68
N PHE A 12 3.48 -12.57 -6.65
CA PHE A 12 4.52 -12.14 -5.72
C PHE A 12 5.85 -11.86 -6.44
N PHE A 13 6.31 -12.80 -7.27
CA PHE A 13 7.54 -12.62 -8.04
C PHE A 13 7.41 -11.50 -9.07
N GLY A 14 6.25 -11.36 -9.70
CA GLY A 14 5.95 -10.25 -10.60
C GLY A 14 6.11 -8.90 -9.92
N MET A 15 5.53 -8.72 -8.74
CA MET A 15 5.66 -7.49 -7.95
C MET A 15 7.11 -7.27 -7.48
N LEU A 16 7.81 -8.32 -7.05
CA LEU A 16 9.22 -8.21 -6.66
C LEU A 16 10.10 -7.73 -7.82
N ILE A 17 9.92 -8.33 -9.00
CA ILE A 17 10.66 -7.94 -10.22
C ILE A 17 10.32 -6.49 -10.59
N LEU A 18 9.04 -6.11 -10.55
CA LEU A 18 8.60 -4.74 -10.82
C LEU A 18 9.26 -3.73 -9.87
N LEU A 19 9.27 -4.03 -8.56
CA LEU A 19 9.88 -3.16 -7.55
C LEU A 19 11.38 -2.97 -7.81
N VAL A 20 12.10 -4.08 -8.00
CA VAL A 20 13.55 -4.05 -8.23
C VAL A 20 13.88 -3.31 -9.53
N THR A 21 13.21 -3.65 -10.63
CA THR A 21 13.46 -3.02 -11.92
C THR A 21 13.11 -1.55 -11.93
N SER A 22 12.06 -1.13 -11.21
CA SER A 22 11.71 0.28 -11.07
C SER A 22 12.83 1.04 -10.39
N TYR A 23 13.31 0.58 -9.22
CA TYR A 23 14.43 1.23 -8.54
C TYR A 23 15.71 1.24 -9.37
N VAL A 24 16.03 0.16 -10.08
CA VAL A 24 17.20 0.14 -10.98
C VAL A 24 17.09 1.21 -12.07
N LYS A 25 15.91 1.36 -12.69
CA LYS A 25 15.68 2.36 -13.75
C LYS A 25 15.80 3.80 -13.27
N VAL A 26 15.43 4.09 -12.02
CA VAL A 26 15.52 5.45 -11.44
C VAL A 26 16.82 5.70 -10.68
N GLY A 27 17.81 4.81 -10.79
CA GLY A 27 19.15 5.00 -10.25
C GLY A 27 19.37 4.52 -8.81
N GLY A 28 18.45 3.74 -8.24
CA GLY A 28 18.51 3.17 -6.90
C GLY A 28 17.50 3.78 -5.92
N ILE A 29 17.44 3.23 -4.70
CA ILE A 29 16.46 3.65 -3.68
C ILE A 29 16.72 5.08 -3.20
N SER A 30 17.96 5.41 -2.83
CA SER A 30 18.29 6.71 -2.25
C SER A 30 18.14 7.85 -3.26
N SER A 31 18.68 7.68 -4.47
CA SER A 31 18.57 8.65 -5.57
C SER A 31 17.11 8.87 -5.99
N ALA A 32 16.30 7.81 -6.08
CA ALA A 32 14.88 7.93 -6.41
C ALA A 32 14.11 8.80 -5.41
N HIS A 33 14.23 8.51 -4.11
CA HIS A 33 13.52 9.26 -3.08
C HIS A 33 14.05 10.68 -2.92
N ARG A 34 15.35 10.90 -3.16
CA ARG A 34 15.93 12.24 -3.19
C ARG A 34 15.36 13.04 -4.36
N ALA A 35 15.34 12.48 -5.56
CA ALA A 35 14.74 13.12 -6.72
C ALA A 35 13.25 13.45 -6.50
N LEU A 36 12.48 12.52 -5.92
CA LEU A 36 11.08 12.75 -5.54
C LEU A 36 10.93 13.88 -4.50
N THR A 37 11.86 13.99 -3.55
CA THR A 37 11.84 15.05 -2.54
C THR A 37 12.15 16.41 -3.16
N GLU A 38 13.11 16.47 -4.09
CA GLU A 38 13.47 17.68 -4.84
C GLU A 38 12.34 18.15 -5.79
N MET A 39 11.38 17.28 -6.13
CA MET A 39 10.19 17.61 -6.91
C MET A 39 9.02 18.18 -6.06
N SER A 40 9.25 18.56 -4.80
CA SER A 40 8.21 19.15 -3.93
C SER A 40 7.57 20.39 -4.54
N ASP A 41 8.35 21.19 -5.27
CA ASP A 41 7.90 22.46 -5.85
C ASP A 41 7.03 22.26 -7.10
N LEU A 42 7.00 21.05 -7.65
CA LEU A 42 6.14 20.67 -8.78
C LEU A 42 4.74 20.24 -8.35
N VAL A 43 4.43 20.29 -7.04
CA VAL A 43 3.09 19.99 -6.54
C VAL A 43 2.10 21.04 -7.05
N PRO A 44 1.01 20.64 -7.73
CA PRO A 44 -0.01 21.58 -8.18
C PRO A 44 -0.57 22.43 -7.04
N PRO A 45 -0.77 23.75 -7.24
CA PRO A 45 -1.27 24.64 -6.18
C PRO A 45 -2.60 24.19 -5.55
N SER A 46 -3.47 23.56 -6.36
CA SER A 46 -4.74 22.99 -5.88
C SER A 46 -4.55 21.87 -4.86
N LEU A 47 -3.54 21.02 -5.03
CA LEU A 47 -3.20 19.95 -4.10
C LEU A 47 -2.47 20.49 -2.87
N ALA A 48 -1.56 21.45 -3.06
CA ALA A 48 -0.90 22.13 -1.95
C ALA A 48 -1.92 22.81 -1.02
N ALA A 49 -2.94 23.48 -1.58
CA ALA A 49 -3.99 24.16 -0.83
C ALA A 49 -4.79 23.22 0.10
N ILE A 50 -4.95 21.94 -0.27
CA ILE A 50 -5.68 20.95 0.52
C ILE A 50 -4.78 20.12 1.46
N GLY A 51 -3.49 20.46 1.57
CA GLY A 51 -2.57 19.85 2.54
C GLY A 51 -1.48 18.94 1.97
N HIS A 52 -1.25 18.92 0.65
CA HIS A 52 -0.14 18.18 0.05
C HIS A 52 1.20 18.82 0.42
N ARG A 53 2.17 18.02 0.91
CA ARG A 53 3.48 18.50 1.43
C ARG A 53 4.70 18.02 0.63
N GLY A 54 4.47 17.46 -0.56
CA GLY A 54 5.50 16.83 -1.39
C GLY A 54 5.28 15.32 -1.48
N TRP A 55 5.97 14.67 -2.42
CA TRP A 55 5.74 13.27 -2.79
C TRP A 55 6.29 12.27 -1.76
N THR A 56 7.22 12.72 -0.92
CA THR A 56 7.84 11.91 0.14
C THR A 56 7.32 12.23 1.54
N ALA A 57 6.30 13.10 1.65
CA ALA A 57 5.70 13.51 2.91
C ALA A 57 4.21 13.18 2.94
N THR A 58 3.73 12.70 4.08
CA THR A 58 2.29 12.54 4.31
C THR A 58 1.59 13.90 4.29
N PRO A 59 0.31 14.02 3.90
CA PRO A 59 -0.43 15.28 4.02
C PRO A 59 -0.50 15.77 5.46
N ALA A 60 -0.75 17.06 5.64
CA ALA A 60 -0.89 17.65 6.98
C ALA A 60 -2.08 17.02 7.72
N PHE A 61 -1.83 16.48 8.91
CA PHE A 61 -2.88 15.98 9.81
C PHE A 61 -3.46 17.11 10.65
N GLY A 62 -4.79 17.15 10.77
CA GLY A 62 -5.51 18.12 11.58
C GLY A 62 -7.01 18.09 11.28
N PHE A 63 -7.76 19.03 11.84
CA PHE A 63 -9.20 19.13 11.69
C PHE A 63 -9.62 20.60 11.52
N GLY A 64 -10.77 20.84 10.89
CA GLY A 64 -11.42 22.15 10.86
C GLY A 64 -10.83 23.18 9.89
N ASP A 65 -9.93 22.77 8.99
CA ASP A 65 -9.31 23.65 7.99
C ASP A 65 -9.10 22.88 6.67
N ILE A 66 -9.23 23.56 5.54
CA ILE A 66 -9.04 23.00 4.19
C ILE A 66 -7.66 22.37 4.01
N ARG A 67 -6.65 22.90 4.72
CA ARG A 67 -5.25 22.41 4.69
C ARG A 67 -5.09 20.99 5.24
N TYR A 68 -6.13 20.40 5.85
CA TYR A 68 -6.11 19.02 6.35
C TYR A 68 -6.99 18.07 5.52
N ASN A 69 -7.71 18.58 4.51
CA ASN A 69 -8.67 17.79 3.75
C ASN A 69 -8.02 16.58 3.06
N LEU A 70 -6.82 16.75 2.51
CA LEU A 70 -6.14 15.67 1.80
C LEU A 70 -5.80 14.49 2.73
N TRP A 71 -5.46 14.76 3.99
CA TRP A 71 -5.24 13.69 4.96
C TRP A 71 -6.52 12.86 5.15
N TRP A 72 -7.65 13.53 5.38
CA TRP A 72 -8.93 12.83 5.55
C TRP A 72 -9.36 12.10 4.29
N ILE A 73 -9.16 12.68 3.11
CA ILE A 73 -9.45 11.99 1.85
C ILE A 73 -8.63 10.70 1.77
N LEU A 74 -7.31 10.76 1.93
CA LEU A 74 -6.47 9.57 1.81
C LEU A 74 -6.78 8.51 2.88
N PHE A 75 -6.83 8.91 4.14
CA PHE A 75 -6.97 7.94 5.24
C PHE A 75 -8.39 7.38 5.35
N SER A 76 -9.43 8.18 5.14
CA SER A 76 -10.80 7.67 5.23
C SER A 76 -11.20 6.84 4.02
N THR A 77 -10.78 7.22 2.81
CA THR A 77 -11.22 6.53 1.59
C THR A 77 -10.31 5.37 1.22
N VAL A 78 -8.98 5.54 1.27
CA VAL A 78 -8.03 4.51 0.85
C VAL A 78 -7.71 3.58 2.02
N VAL A 79 -7.21 4.12 3.14
CA VAL A 79 -6.72 3.29 4.24
C VAL A 79 -7.88 2.59 4.96
N LEU A 80 -8.85 3.37 5.45
CA LEU A 80 -10.02 2.83 6.16
C LEU A 80 -10.98 2.13 5.21
N GLY A 81 -11.25 2.70 4.03
CA GLY A 81 -12.16 2.09 3.05
C GLY A 81 -11.71 0.69 2.63
N VAL A 82 -10.43 0.52 2.26
CA VAL A 82 -9.89 -0.80 1.92
C VAL A 82 -9.84 -1.71 3.15
N GLY A 83 -9.37 -1.21 4.30
CA GLY A 83 -9.27 -2.00 5.53
C GLY A 83 -10.62 -2.57 5.98
N ILE A 84 -11.66 -1.73 6.05
CA ILE A 84 -13.03 -2.14 6.38
C ILE A 84 -13.56 -3.09 5.30
N GLY A 85 -13.33 -2.80 4.03
CA GLY A 85 -13.77 -3.64 2.92
C GLY A 85 -13.23 -5.08 3.03
N VAL A 86 -11.95 -5.24 3.36
CA VAL A 86 -11.34 -6.58 3.54
C VAL A 86 -11.91 -7.29 4.77
N LEU A 87 -12.10 -6.59 5.90
CA LEU A 87 -12.63 -7.19 7.12
C LEU A 87 -14.12 -7.57 7.00
N ALA A 88 -14.89 -6.81 6.22
CA ALA A 88 -16.32 -7.02 6.03
C ALA A 88 -16.63 -8.15 5.04
N GLN A 89 -15.66 -8.67 4.28
CA GLN A 89 -15.88 -9.70 3.27
C GLN A 89 -16.25 -11.06 3.90
N PRO A 90 -17.53 -11.52 3.78
CA PRO A 90 -17.97 -12.76 4.41
C PRO A 90 -17.23 -13.99 3.87
N MET A 91 -16.85 -13.94 2.59
CA MET A 91 -16.14 -15.04 1.93
C MET A 91 -14.76 -15.30 2.56
N LEU A 92 -14.06 -14.27 3.03
CA LEU A 92 -12.79 -14.42 3.73
C LEU A 92 -12.99 -14.98 5.14
N ALA A 93 -13.97 -14.45 5.88
CA ALA A 93 -14.29 -14.92 7.22
C ALA A 93 -14.65 -16.43 7.21
N VAL A 94 -15.48 -16.86 6.27
CA VAL A 94 -15.84 -18.29 6.10
C VAL A 94 -14.61 -19.13 5.77
N ARG A 95 -13.70 -18.65 4.92
CA ARG A 95 -12.44 -19.37 4.64
C ARG A 95 -11.58 -19.54 5.90
N PHE A 96 -11.46 -18.53 6.75
CA PHE A 96 -10.70 -18.66 8.00
C PHE A 96 -11.34 -19.64 9.00
N MET A 97 -12.66 -19.79 8.99
CA MET A 97 -13.37 -20.77 9.82
C MET A 97 -13.13 -22.23 9.40
N THR A 98 -12.68 -22.48 8.17
CA THR A 98 -12.39 -23.84 7.66
C THR A 98 -10.99 -24.34 8.01
N VAL A 99 -10.17 -23.53 8.69
CA VAL A 99 -8.79 -23.90 9.05
C VAL A 99 -8.78 -24.90 10.21
N LYS A 100 -8.05 -26.01 10.04
CA LYS A 100 -8.05 -27.15 10.97
C LYS A 100 -7.58 -26.82 12.40
N SER A 101 -6.77 -25.77 12.58
CA SER A 101 -6.28 -25.37 13.92
C SER A 101 -5.84 -23.91 13.99
N ARG A 102 -5.98 -23.31 15.17
CA ARG A 102 -5.47 -21.96 15.47
C ARG A 102 -3.95 -21.82 15.22
N LYS A 103 -3.19 -22.89 15.43
CA LYS A 103 -1.73 -22.92 15.19
C LYS A 103 -1.39 -22.73 13.70
N GLN A 104 -2.15 -23.37 12.80
CA GLN A 104 -1.97 -23.21 11.35
C GLN A 104 -2.38 -21.82 10.90
N LEU A 105 -3.47 -21.29 11.45
CA LEU A 105 -3.90 -19.91 11.19
C LEU A 105 -2.81 -18.90 11.57
N ASN A 106 -2.27 -18.98 12.79
CA ASN A 106 -1.21 -18.06 13.25
C ASN A 106 0.06 -18.13 12.38
N ARG A 107 0.43 -19.31 11.88
CA ARG A 107 1.56 -19.44 10.93
C ARG A 107 1.26 -18.80 9.58
N ALA A 108 0.03 -18.94 9.09
CA ALA A 108 -0.39 -18.36 7.83
C ALA A 108 -0.46 -16.82 7.86
N VAL A 109 -0.80 -16.22 9.01
CA VAL A 109 -0.86 -14.76 9.18
C VAL A 109 0.47 -14.09 8.82
N GLY A 110 1.62 -14.65 9.23
CA GLY A 110 2.93 -14.08 8.90
C GLY A 110 3.21 -14.06 7.40
N ILE A 111 2.92 -15.17 6.71
CA ILE A 111 3.10 -15.28 5.25
C ILE A 111 2.13 -14.34 4.53
N GLY A 112 0.88 -14.28 4.98
CA GLY A 112 -0.13 -13.37 4.43
C GLY A 112 0.25 -11.89 4.61
N GLY A 113 0.82 -11.51 5.76
CA GLY A 113 1.32 -10.16 6.01
C GLY A 113 2.46 -9.77 5.07
N LEU A 114 3.44 -10.65 4.88
CA LEU A 114 4.53 -10.41 3.92
C LEU A 114 3.99 -10.30 2.48
N PHE A 115 3.03 -11.15 2.12
CA PHE A 115 2.41 -11.12 0.80
C PHE A 115 1.69 -9.80 0.55
N ILE A 116 0.83 -9.36 1.49
CA ILE A 116 0.12 -8.08 1.39
C ILE A 116 1.11 -6.93 1.30
N PHE A 117 2.14 -6.91 2.15
CA PHE A 117 3.18 -5.88 2.13
C PHE A 117 3.86 -5.78 0.76
N MET A 118 4.19 -6.92 0.14
CA MET A 118 4.79 -6.93 -1.19
C MET A 118 3.83 -6.42 -2.26
N MET A 119 2.56 -6.86 -2.23
CA MET A 119 1.58 -6.50 -3.25
C MET A 119 1.18 -5.02 -3.18
N THR A 120 0.70 -4.54 -2.02
CA THR A 120 0.24 -3.16 -1.88
C THR A 120 1.40 -2.18 -1.75
N GLY A 121 2.46 -2.57 -1.04
CA GLY A 121 3.65 -1.74 -0.89
C GLY A 121 4.33 -1.46 -2.22
N THR A 122 4.51 -2.47 -3.07
CA THR A 122 5.10 -2.25 -4.40
C THR A 122 4.22 -1.34 -5.26
N ALA A 123 2.90 -1.57 -5.27
CA ALA A 123 1.99 -0.72 -6.03
C ALA A 123 2.09 0.75 -5.60
N PHE A 124 2.08 1.04 -4.30
CA PHE A 124 2.18 2.42 -3.81
C PHE A 124 3.56 3.05 -3.98
N ILE A 125 4.64 2.25 -4.00
CA ILE A 125 6.00 2.75 -4.21
C ILE A 125 6.25 3.07 -5.69
N VAL A 126 5.79 2.21 -6.59
CA VAL A 126 6.10 2.30 -8.02
C VAL A 126 5.09 3.19 -8.78
N GLY A 127 3.83 3.23 -8.34
CA GLY A 127 2.73 3.96 -9.00
C GLY A 127 1.75 3.03 -9.69
#